data_AF-A5L6A3-F1
#
_entry.id   AF-A5L6A3-F1
#
_cell.length_a   1.000
_cell.length_b   1.000
_cell.length_c   1.000
_cell.angle_alpha   90.00
_cell.angle_beta   90.00
_cell.angle_gamma   90.00
#
_symmetry.space_group_name_H-M   'P 1'
#
loop_
_entity.id
_entity.type
_entity.pdbx_description
1 polymer ?
#
loop_
_entity_poly.entity_id
_entity_poly.type
_entity_poly.pdbx_seq_one_letter_code
_entity_poly.pdbx_strand_id
1 'polypeptide(L)'
;MVKPIKNSTFHPLPLDHPFVVDEFSFKTDLGFKDKQIDIHIAQFEQQHFNNKLFDKTNVYCPIAITHSVDKRKAEYFAGRYLVAKELQQLGFAHQRLEANVD
;
A
#
# COMPACT_ATOMS: atom_id res chain seq x y z
N MET A 1 -21.00 -13.64 -15.84
CA MET A 1 -21.14 -13.35 -14.40
C MET A 1 -19.83 -13.74 -13.73
N VAL A 2 -18.92 -12.79 -13.51
CA VAL A 2 -17.62 -13.06 -12.88
C VAL A 2 -17.86 -13.25 -11.39
N LYS A 3 -17.49 -14.41 -10.85
CA LYS A 3 -17.60 -14.70 -9.42
C LYS A 3 -16.65 -13.75 -8.66
N PRO A 4 -17.09 -13.06 -7.60
CA PRO A 4 -16.17 -12.29 -6.77
C PRO A 4 -15.18 -13.26 -6.12
N ILE A 5 -13.89 -13.05 -6.37
CA ILE A 5 -12.81 -13.86 -5.82
C ILE A 5 -12.79 -13.63 -4.31
N LYS A 6 -12.92 -14.71 -3.54
CA LYS A 6 -13.28 -14.69 -2.11
C LYS A 6 -12.20 -14.21 -1.13
N ASN A 7 -11.01 -13.78 -1.55
CA ASN A 7 -9.94 -13.33 -0.64
C ASN A 7 -9.24 -12.06 -1.15
N SER A 8 -10.01 -11.06 -1.57
CA SER A 8 -9.49 -9.80 -2.11
C SER A 8 -9.40 -8.69 -1.07
N THR A 9 -9.60 -8.96 0.22
CA THR A 9 -9.67 -7.89 1.23
C THR A 9 -8.26 -7.47 1.66
N PHE A 10 -7.99 -6.16 1.60
CA PHE A 10 -6.82 -5.55 2.24
C PHE A 10 -7.05 -5.50 3.74
N HIS A 11 -6.01 -5.82 4.50
CA HIS A 11 -6.04 -5.77 5.96
C HIS A 11 -5.08 -4.68 6.44
N PRO A 12 -5.58 -3.50 6.87
CA PRO A 12 -4.71 -2.46 7.38
C PRO A 12 -3.96 -2.96 8.63
N LEU A 13 -2.75 -2.45 8.84
CA LEU A 13 -2.02 -2.71 10.07
C LEU A 13 -2.76 -2.07 11.26
N PRO A 14 -2.61 -2.62 12.48
CA PRO A 14 -3.03 -1.95 13.69
C PRO A 14 -2.48 -0.52 13.76
N LEU A 15 -3.24 0.40 14.36
CA LEU A 15 -2.85 1.82 14.45
C LEU A 15 -1.54 2.02 15.23
N ASP A 16 -1.24 1.12 16.16
CA ASP A 16 -0.02 1.09 16.98
C ASP A 16 1.11 0.27 16.37
N HIS A 17 0.96 -0.22 15.13
CA HIS A 17 2.00 -1.01 14.49
C HIS A 17 3.22 -0.12 14.18
N PRO A 18 4.43 -0.48 14.64
CA PRO A 18 5.60 0.42 14.63
C PRO A 18 6.22 0.64 13.24
N PHE A 19 5.61 0.07 12.19
CA PHE A 19 6.11 0.20 10.82
C PHE A 19 5.73 1.56 10.22
N VAL A 20 4.52 2.03 10.44
CA VAL A 20 4.09 3.38 10.05
C VAL A 20 4.20 4.25 11.29
N VAL A 21 5.07 5.26 11.24
CA VAL A 21 5.39 6.10 12.41
C VAL A 21 4.61 7.39 12.40
N ASP A 22 4.41 7.95 11.21
CA ASP A 22 3.66 9.17 11.05
C ASP A 22 2.96 9.18 9.69
N GLU A 23 1.83 9.89 9.63
CA GLU A 23 1.05 10.07 8.41
C GLU A 23 0.53 11.50 8.37
N PHE A 24 0.68 12.16 7.24
CA PHE A 24 0.12 13.47 7.01
C PHE A 24 -0.45 13.57 5.61
N SER A 25 -1.58 14.27 5.50
CA SER A 25 -2.22 14.55 4.22
C SER A 25 -2.51 16.02 4.07
N PHE A 26 -2.46 16.51 2.83
CA PHE A 26 -2.80 17.87 2.49
C PHE A 26 -3.30 17.96 1.06
N LYS A 27 -4.14 18.96 0.80
CA LYS A 27 -4.63 19.29 -0.54
C LYS A 27 -3.76 20.36 -1.17
N THR A 28 -3.50 20.23 -2.45
CA THR A 28 -2.85 21.29 -3.23
C THR A 28 -3.47 21.42 -4.61
N ASP A 29 -3.50 22.66 -5.11
CA ASP A 29 -4.06 22.98 -6.42
C ASP A 29 -3.07 22.70 -7.54
N LEU A 30 -3.54 22.08 -8.62
CA LEU A 30 -2.71 21.80 -9.80
C LEU A 30 -2.50 23.02 -10.73
N GLY A 31 -2.95 24.21 -10.35
CA GLY A 31 -2.83 25.43 -11.15
C GLY A 31 -3.72 25.47 -12.40
N PHE A 32 -4.58 24.47 -12.63
CA PHE A 32 -5.50 24.41 -13.76
C PHE A 32 -6.89 23.88 -13.37
N LYS A 33 -7.94 24.63 -13.69
CA LYS A 33 -9.36 24.23 -13.63
C LYS A 33 -9.87 23.76 -12.25
N ASP A 34 -9.50 24.44 -11.17
CA ASP A 34 -9.97 24.13 -9.81
C ASP A 34 -9.77 22.66 -9.39
N LYS A 35 -8.80 21.98 -9.99
CA LYS A 35 -8.47 20.59 -9.67
C LYS A 35 -7.50 20.57 -8.50
N GLN A 36 -7.95 19.93 -7.43
CA GLN A 36 -7.13 19.63 -6.26
C GLN A 36 -6.61 18.20 -6.35
N ILE A 37 -5.40 18.01 -5.84
CA ILE A 37 -4.87 16.69 -5.52
C ILE A 37 -4.78 16.53 -4.01
N ASP A 38 -5.21 15.37 -3.53
CA ASP A 38 -4.94 14.91 -2.19
C ASP A 38 -3.58 14.23 -2.16
N ILE A 39 -2.63 14.81 -1.43
CA ILE A 39 -1.31 14.24 -1.22
C ILE A 39 -1.29 13.56 0.14
N HIS A 40 -0.99 12.27 0.15
CA HIS A 40 -0.85 11.47 1.36
C HIS A 40 0.60 11.03 1.49
N ILE A 41 1.23 11.38 2.61
CA ILE A 41 2.62 11.06 2.92
C ILE A 41 2.64 10.27 4.21
N ALA A 42 3.46 9.21 4.26
CA ALA A 42 3.72 8.47 5.48
C ALA A 42 5.21 8.28 5.70
N GLN A 43 5.61 8.40 6.96
CA GLN A 43 6.91 7.98 7.44
C GLN A 43 6.85 6.53 7.90
N PHE A 44 7.82 5.73 7.49
CA PHE A 44 7.92 4.33 7.88
C PHE A 44 9.32 3.99 8.39
N GLU A 45 9.38 2.97 9.26
CA GLU A 45 10.62 2.50 9.87
C GLU A 45 11.04 1.15 9.31
N GLN A 46 12.15 1.14 8.56
CA GLN A 46 12.67 -0.08 7.94
C GLN A 46 12.93 -1.18 8.99
N GLN A 47 13.37 -0.83 10.20
CA GLN A 47 13.67 -1.83 11.25
C GLN A 47 12.44 -2.64 11.71
N HIS A 48 11.24 -2.11 11.49
CA HIS A 48 9.98 -2.80 11.82
C HIS A 48 9.37 -3.51 10.60
N PHE A 49 10.02 -3.44 9.44
CA PHE A 49 9.63 -4.19 8.26
C PHE A 49 9.97 -5.68 8.43
N ASN A 50 9.06 -6.54 7.99
CA ASN A 50 9.34 -7.94 7.75
C ASN A 50 8.47 -8.46 6.60
N ASN A 51 8.93 -9.51 5.90
CA ASN A 51 8.23 -10.05 4.73
C ASN A 51 6.81 -10.54 5.05
N LYS A 52 6.51 -10.93 6.30
CA LYS A 52 5.15 -11.37 6.68
C LYS A 52 4.13 -10.23 6.60
N LEU A 53 4.57 -8.97 6.55
CA LEU A 53 3.66 -7.83 6.35
C LEU A 53 2.94 -7.91 5.01
N PHE A 54 3.57 -8.43 3.95
CA PHE A 54 2.91 -8.64 2.66
C PHE A 54 1.69 -9.57 2.81
N ASP A 55 1.88 -10.73 3.44
CA ASP A 55 0.82 -11.70 3.63
C ASP A 55 -0.27 -11.19 4.59
N LYS A 56 0.15 -10.59 5.72
CA LYS A 56 -0.78 -10.06 6.73
C LYS A 56 -1.73 -9.00 6.16
N THR A 57 -1.21 -8.14 5.29
CA THR A 57 -1.98 -7.02 4.72
C THR A 57 -2.60 -7.36 3.36
N ASN A 58 -2.31 -8.56 2.83
CA ASN A 58 -2.65 -8.97 1.47
C ASN A 58 -2.07 -8.04 0.38
N VAL A 59 -0.93 -7.41 0.64
CA VAL A 59 -0.17 -6.64 -0.35
C VAL A 59 0.67 -7.60 -1.19
N TYR A 60 0.57 -7.49 -2.52
CA TYR A 60 1.36 -8.31 -3.43
C TYR A 60 2.86 -8.00 -3.30
N CYS A 61 3.70 -9.03 -3.26
CA CYS A 61 5.15 -8.91 -3.36
C CYS A 61 5.64 -9.61 -4.65
N PRO A 62 6.13 -8.86 -5.65
CA PRO A 62 6.71 -9.45 -6.86
C PRO A 62 8.00 -10.23 -6.56
N ILE A 63 8.33 -11.22 -7.40
CA ILE A 63 9.56 -12.02 -7.27
C ILE A 63 10.82 -11.13 -7.25
N ALA A 64 10.88 -10.12 -8.11
CA ALA A 64 12.00 -9.18 -8.13
C ALA A 64 12.19 -8.42 -6.80
N ILE A 65 11.09 -8.07 -6.12
CA ILE A 65 11.13 -7.45 -4.79
C ILE A 65 11.50 -8.49 -3.73
N THR A 66 11.01 -9.71 -3.84
CA THR A 66 11.34 -10.82 -2.93
C THR A 66 12.85 -11.09 -2.88
N HIS A 67 13.54 -10.96 -4.01
CA HIS A 67 15.00 -11.13 -4.10
C HIS A 67 15.80 -9.84 -3.86
N SER A 68 15.14 -8.71 -3.58
CA SER A 68 15.81 -7.44 -3.29
C SER A 68 16.32 -7.35 -1.85
N VAL A 69 17.18 -6.37 -1.58
CA VAL A 69 17.60 -5.99 -0.22
C VAL A 69 16.43 -5.48 0.62
N ASP A 70 16.52 -5.61 1.94
CA ASP A 70 15.39 -5.32 2.86
C ASP A 70 14.90 -3.88 2.78
N LYS A 71 15.80 -2.91 2.58
CA LYS A 71 15.42 -1.51 2.34
C LYS A 71 14.46 -1.38 1.16
N ARG A 72 14.78 -2.03 0.04
CA ARG A 72 13.96 -1.98 -1.18
C ARG A 72 12.61 -2.66 -0.99
N LYS A 73 12.57 -3.76 -0.24
CA LYS A 73 11.32 -4.45 0.13
C LYS A 73 10.43 -3.57 1.01
N ALA A 74 11.00 -2.91 2.01
CA ALA A 74 10.29 -2.01 2.91
C ALA A 74 9.70 -0.81 2.15
N GLU A 75 10.48 -0.16 1.28
CA GLU A 75 10.00 0.94 0.43
C GLU A 75 8.86 0.50 -0.49
N TYR A 76 9.00 -0.65 -1.14
CA TYR A 76 7.96 -1.20 -2.01
C TYR A 76 6.69 -1.49 -1.23
N PHE A 77 6.82 -2.15 -0.08
CA PHE A 77 5.70 -2.44 0.80
C PHE A 77 5.01 -1.16 1.26
N ALA A 78 5.74 -0.16 1.75
CA ALA A 78 5.19 1.12 2.19
C ALA A 78 4.35 1.78 1.09
N GLY A 79 4.88 1.90 -0.13
CA GLY A 79 4.16 2.49 -1.24
C GLY A 79 2.87 1.74 -1.60
N ARG A 80 2.93 0.41 -1.67
CA ARG A 80 1.74 -0.42 -1.99
C ARG A 80 0.72 -0.45 -0.86
N TYR A 81 1.18 -0.46 0.39
CA TYR A 81 0.35 -0.42 1.58
C TYR A 81 -0.46 0.87 1.62
N LEU A 82 0.16 2.03 1.41
CA LEU A 82 -0.53 3.32 1.39
C LEU A 82 -1.59 3.38 0.30
N VAL A 83 -1.25 2.94 -0.92
CA VAL A 83 -2.22 2.89 -2.03
C VAL A 83 -3.41 1.99 -1.67
N ALA A 84 -3.17 0.81 -1.10
CA ALA A 84 -4.25 -0.10 -0.72
C ALA A 84 -5.14 0.48 0.40
N LYS A 85 -4.53 1.16 1.38
CA LYS A 85 -5.21 1.87 2.46
C LYS A 85 -6.12 2.97 1.92
N GLU A 86 -5.60 3.83 1.04
CA GLU A 86 -6.36 4.93 0.45
C GLU A 86 -7.50 4.43 -0.44
N LEU A 87 -7.26 3.41 -1.26
CA LEU A 87 -8.31 2.81 -2.09
C LEU A 87 -9.43 2.23 -1.23
N GLN A 88 -9.10 1.55 -0.12
CA GLN A 88 -10.10 1.04 0.82
C GLN A 88 -10.92 2.18 1.44
N GLN A 89 -10.28 3.29 1.84
CA GLN A 89 -10.96 4.47 2.40
C GLN A 89 -11.90 5.13 1.38
N LEU A 90 -11.53 5.14 0.10
CA LEU A 90 -12.36 5.62 -1.00
C LEU A 90 -13.48 4.63 -1.42
N GLY A 91 -13.58 3.46 -0.77
CA GLY A 91 -14.60 2.45 -1.04
C GLY A 91 -14.29 1.54 -2.23
N PHE A 92 -13.08 1.58 -2.78
CA PHE A 92 -12.66 0.64 -3.81
C PHE A 92 -12.27 -0.70 -3.20
N ALA A 93 -12.66 -1.77 -3.90
CA ALA A 93 -12.22 -3.12 -3.53
C ALA A 93 -10.70 -3.23 -3.73
N HIS A 94 -10.01 -3.81 -2.74
CA HIS A 94 -8.60 -4.13 -2.90
C HIS A 94 -8.45 -5.18 -4.01
N GLN A 95 -7.55 -4.88 -4.94
CA GLN A 95 -7.17 -5.78 -6.01
C GLN A 95 -5.69 -6.08 -5.82
N ARG A 96 -5.40 -7.29 -5.35
CA ARG A 96 -4.03 -7.78 -5.30
C ARG A 96 -3.51 -7.80 -6.73
N LEU A 97 -2.43 -7.07 -7.00
CA LEU A 97 -1.77 -7.12 -8.29
C LEU A 97 -1.35 -8.58 -8.55
N GLU A 98 -1.79 -9.13 -9.67
CA GLU A 98 -1.38 -10.46 -10.11
C GLU A 98 0.08 -10.41 -10.57
N ALA A 99 0.74 -11.56 -10.62
CA ALA A 99 2.02 -11.64 -11.30
C ALA A 99 1.83 -11.21 -12.76
N ASN A 100 2.68 -10.32 -13.26
CA ASN A 100 2.81 -10.16 -14.71
C ASN A 100 3.21 -11.53 -15.27
N VAL A 101 2.30 -12.14 -16.02
CA VAL A 101 2.61 -13.33 -16.81
C VAL A 101 3.35 -12.79 -18.03
N ASP A 102 4.67 -12.79 -17.96
CA ASP A 102 5.53 -12.62 -19.13
C ASP A 102 5.55 -13.92 -19.96
#